data_AF-A0A1Q6X8V6-F1
#
_entry.id   AF-A0A1Q6X8V6-F1
#
_cell.length_a   1.000
_cell.length_b   1.000
_cell.length_c   1.000
_cell.angle_alpha   90.00
_cell.angle_beta   90.00
_cell.angle_gamma   90.00
#
_symmetry.space_group_name_H-M   'P 1'
#
loop_
_entity.id
_entity.type
_entity.pdbx_description
1 polymer ?
#
loop_
_entity_poly.entity_id
_entity_poly.type
_entity_poly.pdbx_seq_one_letter_code
_entity_poly.pdbx_strand_id
1 'polypeptide(L)'
;MRGWRCRRACRTRAVAQRSRSSRPLAARGGAMNLSDWRRRIDEIDKKLVGLLNERSQCALEIGKLKQKAKIPLYQPDRENEVLANAERNNSGPLTDAAIRRLFERIIDEARAAERDAMHSDDGAKKEKK
;
A
#
# COMPACT_ATOMS: atom_id res chain seq x y z
N MET A 1 49.05 16.98 84.39
CA MET A 1 48.12 17.84 83.64
C MET A 1 48.07 17.38 82.19
N ARG A 2 46.85 17.30 81.62
CA ARG A 2 46.48 16.87 80.24
C ARG A 2 46.64 15.35 80.03
N GLY A 3 45.61 14.50 80.07
CA GLY A 3 44.20 14.69 79.76
C GLY A 3 43.93 14.23 78.34
N TRP A 4 43.87 12.92 78.09
CA TRP A 4 43.34 12.36 76.85
C TRP A 4 42.10 11.52 77.18
N ARG A 5 40.97 12.08 76.78
CA ARG A 5 39.63 11.55 77.03
C ARG A 5 39.31 10.47 76.00
N CYS A 6 38.79 9.39 76.55
CA CYS A 6 37.79 8.46 76.04
C CYS A 6 36.94 8.95 74.85
N ARG A 7 36.80 8.07 73.84
CA ARG A 7 35.62 7.71 73.01
C ARG A 7 36.16 6.96 71.77
N ARG A 8 35.58 5.91 71.21
CA ARG A 8 34.33 5.17 71.42
C ARG A 8 34.49 3.87 70.63
N ALA A 9 33.92 2.80 71.13
CA ALA A 9 33.53 1.66 70.32
C ALA A 9 32.54 2.08 69.22
N CYS A 10 32.61 1.51 68.02
CA CYS A 10 31.41 1.09 67.31
C CYS A 10 31.72 0.12 66.16
N ARG A 11 31.41 -1.15 66.41
CA ARG A 11 30.86 -2.18 65.52
C ARG A 11 30.90 -1.91 64.01
N THR A 12 31.56 -2.83 63.33
CA THR A 12 31.24 -3.40 62.02
C THR A 12 29.81 -3.17 61.55
N ARG A 13 29.64 -2.55 60.37
CA ARG A 13 28.50 -2.80 59.49
C ARG A 13 29.00 -2.96 58.05
N ALA A 14 28.97 -4.21 57.61
CA ALA A 14 29.10 -4.60 56.21
C ALA A 14 28.10 -3.80 55.37
N VAL A 15 28.59 -3.09 54.35
CA VAL A 15 27.75 -2.48 53.33
C VAL A 15 27.28 -3.61 52.41
N ALA A 16 26.07 -4.07 52.67
CA ALA A 16 25.39 -5.09 51.88
C ALA A 16 25.28 -4.64 50.43
N GLN A 17 25.88 -5.43 49.54
CA GLN A 17 25.64 -5.39 48.10
C GLN A 17 24.14 -5.61 47.87
N ARG A 18 23.39 -4.54 47.54
CA ARG A 18 22.04 -4.68 47.02
C ARG A 18 22.14 -4.95 45.53
N SER A 19 21.96 -6.22 45.19
CA SER A 19 21.50 -6.70 43.90
C SER A 19 20.29 -5.86 43.45
N ARG A 20 20.47 -5.00 42.45
CA ARG A 20 19.35 -4.55 41.62
C ARG A 20 19.28 -5.47 40.42
N SER A 21 18.68 -6.63 40.63
CA SER A 21 18.15 -7.42 39.53
C SER A 21 16.96 -6.69 38.89
N SER A 22 16.88 -6.84 37.57
CA SER A 22 15.69 -6.82 36.73
C SER A 22 14.94 -5.50 36.54
N ARG A 23 15.01 -4.98 35.31
CA ARG A 23 13.94 -5.12 34.31
C ARG A 23 14.51 -4.84 32.91
N PRO A 24 14.41 -5.76 31.93
CA PRO A 24 14.48 -5.33 30.55
C PRO A 24 13.28 -4.41 30.34
N LEU A 25 13.50 -3.22 29.78
CA LEU A 25 12.38 -2.41 29.30
C LEU A 25 11.72 -3.22 28.19
N ALA A 26 10.67 -3.95 28.58
CA ALA A 26 9.75 -4.61 27.69
C ALA A 26 9.31 -3.61 26.63
N ALA A 27 9.40 -4.06 25.37
CA ALA A 27 8.79 -3.53 24.18
C ALA A 27 7.83 -2.36 24.43
N ARG A 28 8.29 -1.14 24.16
CA ARG A 28 7.35 -0.06 23.89
C ARG A 28 6.59 -0.48 22.65
N GLY A 29 5.30 -0.77 22.79
CA GLY A 29 4.38 -0.79 21.66
C GLY A 29 4.49 0.57 20.98
N GLY A 30 5.28 0.62 19.90
CA GLY A 30 5.53 1.84 19.16
C GLY A 30 4.32 2.12 18.29
N ALA A 31 3.57 3.18 18.62
CA ALA A 31 2.64 3.75 17.68
C ALA A 31 3.41 4.05 16.38
N MET A 32 2.87 3.57 15.25
CA MET A 32 3.43 3.82 13.93
C MET A 32 3.68 5.32 13.76
N ASN A 33 4.92 5.69 13.45
CA ASN A 33 5.26 7.09 13.23
C ASN A 33 4.92 7.50 11.78
N LEU A 34 5.08 8.77 11.45
CA LEU A 34 4.78 9.29 10.10
C LEU A 34 5.54 8.55 9.00
N SER A 35 6.82 8.25 9.23
CA SER A 35 7.67 7.55 8.24
C SER A 35 7.20 6.12 8.01
N ASP A 36 6.77 5.42 9.07
CA ASP A 36 6.25 4.06 8.97
C ASP A 36 4.96 4.02 8.13
N TRP A 37 4.07 5.01 8.31
CA TRP A 37 2.86 5.13 7.51
C TRP A 37 3.14 5.45 6.05
N ARG A 38 4.11 6.34 5.77
CA ARG A 38 4.52 6.63 4.38
C ARG A 38 5.07 5.39 3.68
N ARG A 39 5.95 4.63 4.34
CA ARG A 39 6.43 3.36 3.79
C ARG A 39 5.30 2.38 3.51
N ARG A 40 4.31 2.30 4.41
CA ARG A 40 3.13 1.45 4.20
C ARG A 40 2.31 1.91 2.99
N ILE A 41 2.18 3.23 2.76
CA ILE A 41 1.53 3.77 1.56
C ILE A 41 2.33 3.35 0.32
N ASP A 42 3.65 3.55 0.29
CA ASP A 42 4.49 3.15 -0.85
C ASP A 42 4.37 1.66 -1.19
N GLU A 43 4.26 0.79 -0.17
CA GLU A 43 4.04 -0.64 -0.34
C GLU A 43 2.66 -0.97 -0.92
N ILE A 44 1.62 -0.22 -0.51
CA ILE A 44 0.26 -0.35 -1.07
C ILE A 44 0.26 0.14 -2.52
N ASP A 45 0.89 1.27 -2.81
CA ASP A 45 0.93 1.87 -4.14
C ASP A 45 1.60 0.93 -5.15
N LYS A 46 2.67 0.24 -4.76
CA LYS A 46 3.29 -0.80 -5.59
C LYS A 46 2.30 -1.93 -5.93
N LYS A 47 1.48 -2.35 -4.97
CA LYS A 47 0.45 -3.37 -5.21
C LYS A 47 -0.67 -2.83 -6.11
N LEU A 48 -1.08 -1.59 -5.91
CA LEU A 48 -2.07 -0.93 -6.78
C LEU A 48 -1.58 -0.88 -8.22
N VAL A 49 -0.34 -0.45 -8.46
CA VAL A 49 0.26 -0.46 -9.81
C VAL A 49 0.26 -1.88 -10.40
N GLY A 50 0.63 -2.89 -9.62
CA GLY A 50 0.59 -4.29 -10.05
C GLY A 50 -0.81 -4.73 -10.49
N LEU A 51 -1.82 -4.46 -9.66
CA LEU A 51 -3.22 -4.80 -9.96
C LEU A 51 -3.78 -4.03 -11.16
N LEU A 52 -3.42 -2.76 -11.31
CA LEU A 52 -3.81 -1.94 -12.46
C LEU A 52 -3.19 -2.49 -13.75
N ASN A 53 -1.92 -2.90 -13.73
CA ASN A 53 -1.27 -3.52 -14.88
C ASN A 53 -1.96 -4.82 -15.28
N GLU A 54 -2.25 -5.70 -14.32
CA GLU A 54 -2.98 -6.96 -14.57
C GLU A 54 -4.37 -6.67 -15.17
N ARG A 55 -5.12 -5.74 -14.58
CA ARG A 55 -6.42 -5.32 -15.12
C ARG A 55 -6.32 -4.78 -16.54
N SER A 56 -5.29 -3.98 -16.84
CA SER A 56 -5.06 -3.44 -18.19
C SER A 56 -4.70 -4.52 -19.19
N GLN A 57 -3.93 -5.55 -18.80
CA GLN A 57 -3.67 -6.71 -19.65
C GLN A 57 -4.97 -7.45 -20.01
N CYS A 58 -5.87 -7.65 -19.03
CA CYS A 58 -7.19 -8.21 -19.33
C CYS A 58 -7.97 -7.35 -20.34
N ALA A 59 -7.95 -6.02 -20.19
CA ALA A 59 -8.60 -5.11 -21.13
C ALA A 59 -8.00 -5.22 -22.54
N LEU A 60 -6.68 -5.31 -22.69
CA LEU A 60 -6.02 -5.50 -23.98
C LEU A 60 -6.42 -6.81 -24.67
N GLU A 61 -6.46 -7.93 -23.92
CA GLU A 61 -6.91 -9.21 -24.47
C GLU A 61 -8.38 -9.17 -24.89
N ILE A 62 -9.23 -8.53 -24.07
CA ILE A 62 -10.63 -8.27 -24.43
C ILE A 62 -10.71 -7.43 -25.71
N GLY A 63 -9.89 -6.40 -25.86
CA GLY A 63 -9.79 -5.56 -27.06
C GLY A 63 -9.47 -6.38 -28.32
N LYS A 64 -8.51 -7.31 -28.24
CA LYS A 64 -8.18 -8.24 -29.34
C LYS A 64 -9.36 -9.13 -29.72
N LEU A 65 -10.11 -9.63 -28.73
CA LEU A 65 -11.30 -10.44 -28.97
C LEU A 65 -12.43 -9.61 -29.61
N LYS A 66 -12.66 -8.39 -29.12
CA LYS A 66 -13.63 -7.44 -29.69
C LYS A 66 -13.28 -7.12 -31.15
N GLN A 67 -12.01 -6.89 -31.46
CA GLN A 67 -11.54 -6.64 -32.83
C GLN A 67 -11.85 -7.80 -33.76
N LYS A 68 -11.53 -9.04 -33.35
CA LYS A 68 -11.82 -10.26 -34.12
C LYS A 68 -13.32 -10.45 -34.34
N ALA A 69 -14.13 -10.13 -33.33
CA ALA A 69 -15.58 -10.25 -33.38
C ALA A 69 -16.29 -9.03 -34.01
N LYS A 70 -15.55 -7.98 -34.42
CA LYS A 70 -16.09 -6.70 -34.90
C LYS A 70 -17.07 -6.03 -33.91
N ILE A 71 -16.83 -6.22 -32.62
CA ILE A 71 -17.61 -5.62 -31.54
C ILE A 71 -17.05 -4.22 -31.24
N PRO A 72 -17.90 -3.20 -31.01
CA PRO A 72 -17.45 -1.88 -30.61
C PRO A 72 -16.63 -1.88 -29.31
N LEU A 73 -15.61 -1.00 -29.26
CA LEU A 73 -14.79 -0.81 -28.05
C LEU A 73 -15.59 -0.23 -26.89
N TYR A 74 -16.41 0.80 -27.18
CA TYR A 74 -17.24 1.48 -26.20
C TYR A 74 -18.54 0.71 -25.95
N GLN A 75 -18.77 0.33 -24.70
CA GLN A 75 -19.94 -0.44 -24.26
C GLN A 75 -20.43 0.14 -22.92
N PRO A 76 -21.32 1.15 -22.94
CA PRO A 76 -21.70 1.90 -21.74
C PRO A 76 -22.35 1.04 -20.67
N ASP A 77 -23.15 0.04 -21.06
CA ASP A 77 -23.81 -0.87 -20.11
C ASP A 77 -22.77 -1.66 -19.31
N ARG A 78 -21.72 -2.15 -19.98
CA ARG A 78 -20.65 -2.89 -19.33
C ARG A 78 -19.84 -2.00 -18.38
N GLU A 79 -19.65 -0.73 -18.72
CA GLU A 79 -18.95 0.22 -17.85
C GLU A 79 -19.76 0.53 -16.59
N ASN A 80 -21.08 0.74 -16.74
CA ASN A 80 -21.98 0.91 -15.62
C ASN A 80 -21.96 -0.29 -14.67
N GLU A 81 -21.90 -1.52 -15.19
CA GLU A 81 -21.76 -2.73 -14.37
C GLU A 81 -20.45 -2.74 -13.56
N VAL A 82 -19.34 -2.33 -14.18
CA VAL A 82 -18.03 -2.24 -13.50
C VAL A 82 -18.07 -1.20 -12.39
N LEU A 83 -18.64 -0.02 -12.64
CA LEU A 83 -18.79 1.04 -11.65
C LEU A 83 -19.69 0.59 -10.48
N ALA A 84 -20.86 0.01 -10.78
CA ALA A 84 -21.77 -0.50 -9.76
C ALA A 84 -21.14 -1.65 -8.95
N ASN A 85 -20.28 -2.47 -9.57
CA ASN A 85 -19.54 -3.50 -8.83
C ASN A 85 -18.47 -2.88 -7.90
N ALA A 86 -17.75 -1.85 -8.36
CA ALA A 86 -16.76 -1.16 -7.53
C ALA A 86 -17.41 -0.52 -6.29
N GLU A 87 -18.54 0.16 -6.47
CA GLU A 87 -19.31 0.77 -5.37
C GLU A 87 -19.81 -0.28 -4.39
N ARG A 88 -20.40 -1.38 -4.88
CA ARG A 88 -20.91 -2.47 -4.00
C ARG A 88 -19.83 -3.14 -3.16
N ASN A 89 -18.58 -3.14 -3.62
CA ASN A 89 -17.45 -3.72 -2.88
C ASN A 89 -16.68 -2.68 -2.05
N ASN A 90 -17.11 -1.42 -2.03
CA ASN A 90 -16.50 -0.39 -1.21
C ASN A 90 -16.86 -0.60 0.28
N SER A 91 -15.91 -1.09 1.06
CA SER A 91 -15.99 -1.20 2.52
C SER A 91 -15.00 -0.28 3.22
N GLY A 92 -14.40 0.64 2.47
CA GLY A 92 -13.33 1.51 2.93
C GLY A 92 -13.82 2.88 3.42
N PRO A 93 -12.88 3.73 3.88
CA PRO A 93 -13.19 5.08 4.36
C PRO A 93 -13.52 6.09 3.24
N LEU A 94 -13.40 5.69 1.97
CA LEU A 94 -13.73 6.52 0.82
C LEU A 94 -15.24 6.47 0.54
N THR A 95 -15.82 7.57 0.08
CA THR A 95 -17.21 7.59 -0.36
C THR A 95 -17.38 6.84 -1.68
N ASP A 96 -18.57 6.30 -1.93
CA ASP A 96 -18.87 5.61 -3.19
C ASP A 96 -18.66 6.52 -4.41
N ALA A 97 -19.01 7.80 -4.29
CA ALA A 97 -18.73 8.80 -5.32
C ALA A 97 -17.23 8.96 -5.61
N ALA A 98 -16.36 8.84 -4.59
CA ALA A 98 -14.92 8.87 -4.80
C ALA A 98 -14.43 7.60 -5.52
N ILE A 99 -14.94 6.42 -5.12
CA ILE A 99 -14.63 5.15 -5.80
C ILE A 99 -15.08 5.18 -7.26
N ARG A 100 -16.30 5.66 -7.54
CA ARG A 100 -16.81 5.83 -8.90
C ARG A 100 -15.85 6.64 -9.76
N ARG A 101 -15.47 7.85 -9.32
CA ARG A 101 -14.55 8.72 -10.07
C ARG A 101 -13.19 8.06 -10.33
N LEU A 102 -12.66 7.30 -9.37
CA LEU A 102 -11.41 6.56 -9.57
C LEU A 102 -11.58 5.48 -10.64
N PHE A 103 -12.66 4.70 -10.58
CA PHE A 103 -12.92 3.64 -11.54
C PHE A 103 -13.24 4.17 -12.95
N GLU A 104 -13.91 5.32 -13.07
CA GLU A 104 -14.11 6.00 -14.36
C GLU A 104 -12.76 6.28 -15.03
N ARG A 105 -11.79 6.85 -14.30
CA ARG A 105 -10.44 7.10 -14.83
C ARG A 105 -9.71 5.80 -15.19
N ILE A 106 -9.84 4.76 -14.36
CA ILE A 106 -9.23 3.46 -14.64
C ILE A 106 -9.84 2.80 -15.90
N ILE A 107 -11.13 3.01 -16.17
CA ILE A 107 -11.79 2.54 -17.41
C ILE A 107 -11.31 3.37 -18.61
N ASP A 108 -11.25 4.70 -18.48
CA ASP A 108 -10.80 5.60 -19.54
C ASP A 108 -9.38 5.26 -20.02
N GLU A 109 -8.45 5.07 -19.09
CA GLU A 109 -7.06 4.72 -19.40
C GLU A 109 -6.94 3.32 -20.03
N ALA A 110 -7.73 2.35 -19.55
CA ALA A 110 -7.75 1.02 -20.16
C ALA A 110 -8.26 1.07 -21.60
N ARG A 111 -9.32 1.86 -21.87
CA ARG A 111 -9.83 2.06 -23.23
C ARG A 111 -8.83 2.80 -24.11
N ALA A 112 -8.06 3.74 -23.56
CA ALA A 112 -6.98 4.41 -24.27
C ALA A 112 -5.91 3.41 -24.70
N ALA A 113 -5.44 2.56 -23.78
CA ALA A 113 -4.49 1.50 -24.08
C ALA A 113 -4.99 0.51 -25.14
N GLU A 114 -6.28 0.11 -25.08
CA GLU A 114 -6.91 -0.72 -26.13
C GLU A 114 -6.83 -0.06 -27.51
N ARG A 115 -7.14 1.24 -27.61
CA ARG A 115 -7.07 1.98 -28.89
C ARG A 115 -5.64 2.04 -29.43
N ASP A 116 -4.68 2.38 -28.58
CA ASP A 116 -3.28 2.52 -28.98
C ASP A 116 -2.71 1.19 -29.49
N ALA A 117 -3.05 0.08 -28.83
CA ALA A 117 -2.66 -1.25 -29.25
C ALA A 117 -3.25 -1.63 -30.62
N MET A 118 -4.51 -1.26 -30.89
CA MET A 118 -5.16 -1.54 -32.18
C MET A 118 -4.60 -0.70 -33.32
N HIS A 119 -4.22 0.56 -33.08
CA HIS A 119 -3.63 1.42 -34.11
C HIS A 119 -2.16 1.07 -34.44
N SER A 120 -1.45 0.42 -33.51
CA SER A 120 -0.05 0.04 -33.70
C SER A 120 0.14 -1.15 -34.66
N ASP A 121 -0.86 -2.03 -34.79
CA ASP A 121 -0.78 -3.27 -35.59
C ASP A 121 -1.00 -3.04 -37.10
N ASP A 122 -1.47 -1.85 -37.51
CA ASP A 122 -1.63 -1.45 -38.92
C ASP A 122 -0.33 -0.93 -39.56
N GLY A 123 0.70 -0.62 -38.77
CA GLY A 123 1.98 -0.04 -39.24
C GLY A 123 3.05 -1.06 -39.64
N ALA A 124 3.00 -2.29 -39.11
CA ALA A 124 4.08 -3.27 -39.25
C ALA A 124 4.10 -4.07 -40.57
N LYS A 125 3.15 -3.83 -41.50
CA LYS A 125 3.07 -4.55 -42.79
C LYS A 125 3.65 -3.80 -44.00
N LYS A 126 4.22 -2.60 -43.84
CA LYS A 126 4.77 -1.81 -44.96
C LYS A 126 6.30 -1.75 -44.99
N GLU A 127 7.01 -2.86 -44.87
CA GLU A 127 8.45 -2.86 -45.23
C GLU A 127 9.00 -4.25 -45.54
N LYS A 128 8.56 -4.82 -46.67
CA LYS A 128 9.36 -5.75 -47.48
C LYS A 128 9.02 -5.49 -48.95
N LYS A 129 9.79 -4.62 -49.60
CA LYS A 129 9.90 -4.53 -51.06
C LYS A 129 11.36 -4.67 -51.43
#